data_AF-A0AAV2A3R0-F1
#
_entry.id   AF-A0AAV2A3R0-F1
#
_cell.length_a   1.000
_cell.length_b   1.000
_cell.length_c   1.000
_cell.angle_alpha   90.00
_cell.angle_beta   90.00
_cell.angle_gamma   90.00
#
_symmetry.space_group_name_H-M   'P 1'
#
loop_
_entity.id
_entity.type
_entity.pdbx_description
1 polymer ?
#
loop_
_entity_poly.entity_id
_entity_poly.type
_entity_poly.pdbx_seq_one_letter_code
_entity_poly.pdbx_strand_id
1 'polypeptide(L)'
;MKKGEKCILYCHPDYAYGSKGSPPKIPENATLVFEVELFKWQMEDVSSDKDNGILRSIITEGEGYITPGEGSNVEGNYEMF
;
A
#
# COMPACT_ATOMS: atom_id res chain seq x y z
N MET A 1 4.28 -9.94 5.53
CA MET A 1 3.84 -11.33 5.25
C MET A 1 4.66 -11.90 4.10
N LYS A 2 4.94 -13.20 4.09
CA LYS A 2 5.56 -13.94 3.00
C LYS A 2 4.50 -14.61 2.11
N LYS A 3 4.85 -14.97 0.89
CA LYS A 3 3.95 -15.72 -0.01
C LYS A 3 3.50 -17.03 0.65
N GLY A 4 2.19 -17.26 0.68
CA GLY A 4 1.54 -18.42 1.30
C GLY A 4 1.37 -18.32 2.82
N GLU A 5 1.83 -17.24 3.45
CA GLU A 5 1.68 -17.06 4.90
C GLU A 5 0.21 -16.87 5.28
N LYS A 6 -0.21 -17.53 6.35
CA LYS A 6 -1.50 -17.33 7.03
C LYS A 6 -1.25 -16.74 8.41
N CYS A 7 -2.00 -15.72 8.78
CA CYS A 7 -1.89 -15.11 10.10
C CYS A 7 -3.24 -14.57 10.60
N ILE A 8 -3.29 -14.27 11.90
CA ILE A 8 -4.40 -13.55 12.52
C ILE A 8 -3.91 -12.15 12.89
N LEU A 9 -4.60 -11.12 12.40
CA LEU A 9 -4.32 -9.72 12.71
C LEU A 9 -5.36 -9.21 13.71
N TYR A 10 -4.88 -8.65 14.82
CA TYR A 10 -5.70 -7.92 15.79
C TYR A 10 -5.48 -6.43 15.58
N CYS A 11 -6.52 -5.74 15.12
CA CYS A 11 -6.45 -4.33 14.72
C CYS A 11 -7.17 -3.47 15.76
N HIS A 12 -6.41 -2.67 16.51
CA HIS A 12 -6.96 -1.62 17.38
C HIS A 12 -7.79 -0.62 16.54
N PRO A 13 -8.84 0.01 17.09
CA PRO A 13 -9.72 0.91 16.34
C PRO A 13 -9.00 2.03 15.56
N ASP A 14 -7.89 2.55 16.10
CA ASP A 14 -7.07 3.60 15.46
C ASP A 14 -6.45 3.16 14.13
N TYR A 15 -6.30 1.85 13.93
CA TYR A 15 -5.84 1.23 12.69
C TYR A 15 -6.98 0.55 11.91
N ALA A 16 -8.23 0.74 12.33
CA ALA A 16 -9.42 0.16 11.72
C ALA A 16 -10.45 1.27 11.40
N TYR A 17 -11.64 1.23 12.00
CA TYR A 17 -12.75 2.16 11.69
C TYR A 17 -12.94 3.27 12.73
N GLY A 18 -12.10 3.31 13.78
CA GLY A 18 -12.12 4.34 14.82
C GLY A 18 -13.49 4.58 15.45
N SER A 19 -13.72 5.80 15.91
CA SER A 19 -14.98 6.22 16.54
C SER A 19 -16.16 6.31 15.58
N LYS A 20 -15.93 6.35 14.26
CA LYS A 20 -17.01 6.36 13.27
C LYS A 20 -17.65 4.98 13.10
N GLY A 21 -16.87 3.91 13.30
CA GLY A 21 -17.28 2.55 12.96
C GLY A 21 -17.62 2.41 11.46
N SER A 22 -18.39 1.38 11.13
CA SER A 22 -19.01 1.20 9.83
C SER A 22 -20.39 0.54 9.99
N PRO A 23 -21.42 1.32 10.36
CA PRO A 23 -22.76 0.81 10.57
C PRO A 23 -23.35 0.15 9.32
N PRO A 24 -24.21 -0.87 9.48
CA PRO A 24 -24.67 -1.43 10.75
C PRO A 24 -23.73 -2.50 11.34
N LYS A 25 -22.67 -2.90 10.62
CA LYS A 25 -21.91 -4.12 10.93
C LYS A 25 -20.79 -3.91 11.93
N ILE A 26 -20.17 -2.73 11.94
CA ILE A 26 -19.02 -2.43 12.77
C ILE A 26 -19.39 -1.25 13.67
N PRO A 27 -19.46 -1.44 14.99
CA PRO A 27 -19.74 -0.35 15.91
C PRO A 27 -18.53 0.61 16.01
N GLU A 28 -18.75 1.74 16.64
CA GLU A 28 -17.67 2.65 17.03
C GLU A 28 -16.62 1.96 17.90
N ASN A 29 -15.35 2.33 17.74
CA ASN A 29 -14.22 1.88 18.54
C ASN A 29 -14.07 0.33 18.63
N ALA A 30 -14.51 -0.39 17.60
CA ALA A 30 -14.38 -1.84 17.53
C ALA A 30 -12.94 -2.28 17.23
N THR A 31 -12.38 -3.17 18.06
CA THR A 31 -11.17 -3.92 17.70
C THR A 31 -11.56 -5.04 16.74
N LEU A 32 -10.87 -5.13 15.60
CA LEU A 32 -11.15 -6.13 14.58
C LEU A 32 -10.14 -7.27 14.61
N VAL A 33 -10.61 -8.46 14.24
CA VAL A 33 -9.76 -9.65 14.09
C VAL A 33 -9.95 -10.18 12.68
N PHE A 34 -8.86 -10.28 11.93
CA PHE A 34 -8.85 -10.80 10.56
C PHE A 34 -7.99 -12.05 10.47
N GLU A 35 -8.50 -13.10 9.85
CA GLU A 35 -7.67 -14.19 9.33
C GLU A 35 -7.25 -13.84 7.90
N VAL A 36 -5.95 -13.78 7.65
CA VAL A 36 -5.37 -13.31 6.39
C VAL A 36 -4.44 -14.36 5.81
N GLU A 37 -4.57 -14.62 4.50
CA GLU A 37 -3.66 -15.45 3.72
C GLU A 37 -3.10 -14.67 2.53
N LEU A 38 -1.76 -14.60 2.40
CA LEU A 38 -1.10 -13.88 1.30
C LEU A 38 -0.83 -14.81 0.12
N PHE A 39 -1.66 -14.79 -0.92
CA PHE A 39 -1.47 -15.61 -2.12
C PHE A 39 -0.39 -15.08 -3.07
N LYS A 40 -0.44 -13.77 -3.37
CA LYS A 40 0.48 -13.10 -4.29
C LYS A 40 0.47 -11.59 -4.05
N TRP A 41 1.55 -10.94 -4.45
CA TRP A 41 1.61 -9.50 -4.68
C TRP A 41 2.30 -9.25 -6.02
N GLN A 42 2.12 -8.07 -6.58
CA GLN A 42 2.73 -7.64 -7.83
C GLN A 42 3.33 -6.25 -7.61
N MET A 43 4.44 -5.96 -8.30
CA MET A 43 4.96 -4.60 -8.35
C MET A 43 3.96 -3.71 -9.08
N GLU A 44 3.98 -2.42 -8.76
CA GLU A 44 3.12 -1.47 -9.43
C GLU A 44 3.62 -1.23 -10.85
N ASP A 45 2.75 -1.42 -11.83
CA ASP A 45 3.03 -1.05 -13.20
C ASP A 45 2.73 0.43 -13.41
N VAL A 46 3.78 1.23 -13.61
CA VAL A 46 3.70 2.67 -13.83
C VAL A 46 3.82 3.05 -15.31
N SER A 47 3.84 2.08 -16.22
CA SER A 47 3.69 2.33 -17.65
C SER A 47 2.33 2.99 -17.95
N SER A 48 2.28 3.73 -19.05
CA SER A 48 1.06 4.39 -19.53
C SER A 48 0.06 3.39 -20.11
N ASP A 49 0.54 2.34 -20.75
CA ASP A 49 -0.24 1.30 -21.43
C ASP A 49 -0.52 0.05 -20.57
N LYS A 50 0.03 -0.02 -19.37
CA LYS A 50 -0.15 -1.15 -18.42
C LYS A 50 0.34 -2.48 -18.98
N ASP A 51 1.48 -2.43 -19.66
CA ASP A 51 2.10 -3.55 -20.35
C ASP A 51 3.17 -4.29 -19.52
N ASN A 52 3.41 -3.86 -18.28
CA ASN A 52 4.51 -4.28 -17.39
C ASN A 52 5.92 -3.90 -17.85
N GLY A 53 6.06 -2.95 -18.77
CA GLY A 53 7.36 -2.44 -19.23
C GLY A 53 8.09 -1.59 -18.20
N ILE A 54 7.36 -0.97 -17.26
CA ILE A 54 7.93 -0.18 -16.15
C ILE A 54 7.31 -0.62 -14.83
N LEU A 55 8.04 -1.46 -14.08
CA LEU A 55 7.62 -1.95 -12.77
C LEU A 55 8.33 -1.20 -11.64
N ARG A 56 7.56 -0.75 -10.65
CA ARG A 56 8.05 0.02 -9.51
C ARG A 56 7.92 -0.77 -8.22
N SER A 57 9.01 -0.79 -7.45
CA SER A 57 9.01 -1.11 -6.02
C SER A 57 9.57 0.09 -5.24
N ILE A 58 8.85 0.51 -4.19
CA ILE A 58 9.31 1.59 -3.31
C ILE A 58 10.26 0.99 -2.28
N ILE A 59 11.51 1.45 -2.27
CA ILE A 59 12.53 1.04 -1.28
C ILE A 59 12.46 1.95 -0.03
N THR A 60 12.22 3.23 -0.24
CA THR A 60 12.04 4.23 0.81
C THR A 60 10.92 5.18 0.37
N GLU A 61 9.97 5.44 1.26
CA GLU A 61 8.87 6.36 0.97
C GLU A 61 9.41 7.79 0.80
N GLY A 62 8.90 8.50 -0.21
CA GLY A 62 9.17 9.92 -0.39
C GLY A 62 8.34 10.77 0.57
N GLU A 63 8.75 12.02 0.75
CA GLU A 63 8.03 12.99 1.56
C GLU A 63 7.05 13.82 0.73
N GLY A 64 5.88 14.10 1.30
CA GLY A 64 4.83 14.89 0.65
C GLY A 64 4.05 14.12 -0.42
N TYR A 65 3.17 14.84 -1.11
CA TYR A 65 2.20 14.26 -2.05
C TYR A 65 2.38 14.77 -3.49
N ILE A 66 3.31 15.70 -3.73
CA ILE A 66 3.51 16.31 -5.04
C ILE A 66 4.40 15.41 -5.89
N THR A 67 4.00 15.20 -7.14
CA THR A 67 4.77 14.43 -8.14
C THR A 67 5.23 15.36 -9.26
N PRO A 68 6.46 15.23 -9.80
CA PRO A 68 6.92 16.05 -10.92
C PRO A 68 6.04 15.89 -12.17
N GLY A 69 5.67 17.01 -12.78
CA GLY A 69 4.96 17.04 -14.07
C GLY A 69 5.91 17.20 -15.26
N GLU A 70 5.36 17.22 -16.47
CA GLU A 70 6.11 17.45 -17.70
C GLU A 70 6.90 18.79 -17.63
N GLY A 71 8.17 18.76 -18.01
CA GLY A 71 9.06 19.93 -17.98
C GLY A 71 9.63 20.30 -16.60
N SER A 72 9.33 19.54 -15.55
CA SER A 72 9.92 19.77 -14.22
C SER A 72 11.41 19.43 -14.20
N ASN A 73 12.21 20.25 -13.54
CA ASN A 73 13.60 19.91 -13.21
C ASN A 73 13.61 19.00 -11.98
N VAL A 74 14.33 17.88 -12.06
CA VAL A 74 14.49 16.92 -10.97
C VAL A 74 15.96 16.61 -10.74
N GLU A 75 16.32 16.30 -9.50
CA GLU A 75 17.64 15.81 -9.12
C GLU A 75 17.48 14.43 -8.51
N GLY A 76 18.34 13.49 -8.90
CA GLY A 76 18.24 12.11 -8.43
C GLY A 76 19.49 11.29 -8.79
N ASN A 77 19.68 10.22 -8.04
CA ASN A 77 20.72 9.23 -8.29
C ASN A 77 20.14 8.03 -9.02
N TYR A 78 20.90 7.44 -9.94
CA TYR A 78 20.51 6.23 -10.65
C TYR A 78 21.66 5.24 -10.69
N GLU A 79 21.32 3.96 -10.60
CA GLU A 79 22.24 2.85 -10.81
C GLU A 79 21.57 1.90 -11.80
N MET A 80 22.34 1.41 -12.77
CA MET A 80 21.90 0.42 -13.74
C MET A 80 22.60 -0.91 -13.45
N PHE A 81 21.82 -2.00 -13.43
CA PHE A 81 22.31 -3.36 -13.21
C PHE A 81 22.15 -4.21 -14.46
#